data_AF-A0A2W6NNH2-F1
#
_entry.id   AF-A0A2W6NNH2-F1
#
_cell.length_a   1.000
_cell.length_b   1.000
_cell.length_c   1.000
_cell.angle_alpha   90.00
_cell.angle_beta   90.00
_cell.angle_gamma   90.00
#
_symmetry.space_group_name_H-M   'P 1'
#
loop_
_entity.id
_entity.type
_entity.pdbx_description
1 polymer ?
#
loop_
_entity_poly.entity_id
_entity_poly.type
_entity_poly.pdbx_seq_one_letter_code
_entity_poly.pdbx_strand_id
1 'polypeptide(L)'
;MNKQTLERTESQRDKIITTLRCAGESGVTNVELNKIALRYNARIQELYVRGYKIHSEELDGGVTKYILVSEPTEPFKKPDKAVDILIGDIERKYNGTISARELNEYLDTQGFTVRRKIGSYC
;
A
#
# COMPACT_ATOMS: atom_id res chain seq x y z
N MET A 1 3.57 -14.35 -2.86
CA MET A 1 4.65 -13.60 -3.52
C MET A 1 5.97 -14.15 -3.02
N ASN A 2 6.85 -14.55 -3.92
CA ASN A 2 8.17 -15.07 -3.55
C ASN A 2 9.11 -13.92 -3.20
N LYS A 3 10.16 -14.18 -2.41
CA LYS A 3 11.09 -13.17 -1.88
C LYS A 3 11.70 -12.28 -2.98
N GLN A 4 12.07 -12.87 -4.11
CA GLN A 4 12.57 -12.15 -5.29
C GLN A 4 11.57 -11.15 -5.89
N THR A 5 10.26 -11.45 -5.82
CA THR A 5 9.21 -10.55 -6.32
C THR A 5 9.03 -9.34 -5.41
N LEU A 6 9.17 -9.53 -4.10
CA LEU A 6 9.14 -8.44 -3.11
C LEU A 6 10.32 -7.49 -3.31
N GLU A 7 11.54 -8.03 -3.40
CA GLU A 7 12.76 -7.24 -3.61
C GLU A 7 12.71 -6.43 -4.92
N ARG A 8 12.24 -7.04 -6.03
CA ARG A 8 12.05 -6.31 -7.29
C ARG A 8 11.02 -5.18 -7.16
N THR A 9 9.91 -5.45 -6.47
CA THR A 9 8.84 -4.47 -6.27
C THR A 9 9.31 -3.26 -5.47
N GLU A 10 10.03 -3.50 -4.36
CA GLU A 10 10.62 -2.43 -3.55
C GLU A 10 11.62 -1.62 -4.38
N SER A 11 12.50 -2.29 -5.14
CA SER A 11 13.47 -1.60 -6.00
C SER A 11 12.82 -0.74 -7.09
N GLN A 12 11.67 -1.13 -7.65
CA GLN A 12 10.97 -0.37 -8.68
C GLN A 12 10.29 0.87 -8.10
N ARG A 13 9.66 0.76 -6.92
CA ARG A 13 9.05 1.90 -6.24
C ARG A 13 10.11 2.93 -5.85
N ASP A 14 11.22 2.47 -5.29
CA ASP A 14 12.29 3.35 -4.81
C ASP A 14 12.97 4.07 -5.99
N LYS A 15 13.08 3.40 -7.15
CA LYS A 15 13.48 4.04 -8.41
C LYS A 15 12.49 5.13 -8.84
N ILE A 16 11.18 4.87 -8.83
CA ILE A 16 10.17 5.87 -9.18
C ILE A 16 10.26 7.10 -8.27
N ILE A 17 10.39 6.92 -6.95
CA ILE A 17 10.57 8.05 -6.02
C ILE A 17 11.83 8.82 -6.38
N THR A 18 12.95 8.13 -6.60
CA THR A 18 14.23 8.78 -6.93
C THR A 18 14.10 9.59 -8.21
N THR A 19 13.46 9.05 -9.25
CA THR A 19 13.23 9.77 -10.51
C THR A 19 12.36 11.00 -10.30
N LEU A 20 11.27 10.91 -9.53
CA LEU A 20 10.42 12.05 -9.22
C LEU A 20 11.15 13.13 -8.42
N ARG A 21 11.98 12.74 -7.44
CA ARG A 21 12.84 13.67 -6.67
C ARG A 21 13.83 14.40 -7.58
N CYS A 22 14.50 13.67 -8.47
CA CYS A 22 15.47 14.25 -9.40
C CYS A 22 14.82 15.21 -10.41
N ALA A 23 13.58 14.94 -10.83
CA ALA A 23 12.85 15.79 -11.76
C ALA A 23 12.30 17.07 -11.11
N GLY A 24 12.00 17.03 -9.80
CA GLY A 24 11.43 18.16 -9.07
C GLY A 24 10.15 18.66 -9.72
N GLU A 25 10.06 19.98 -9.91
CA GLU A 25 8.90 20.65 -10.52
C GLU A 25 8.70 20.31 -12.01
N SER A 26 9.76 19.85 -12.70
CA SER A 26 9.65 19.44 -14.11
C SER A 26 8.78 18.19 -14.25
N GLY A 27 8.68 17.38 -13.20
CA GLY A 27 7.89 16.15 -13.18
C GLY A 27 8.43 15.05 -14.10
N VAL A 28 7.74 13.92 -14.08
CA VAL A 28 8.07 12.72 -14.86
C VAL A 28 6.82 12.23 -15.57
N THR A 29 6.93 11.89 -16.84
CA THR A 29 5.78 11.43 -17.64
C THR A 29 5.46 9.96 -17.40
N ASN A 30 4.21 9.56 -17.66
CA ASN A 30 3.79 8.16 -17.68
C ASN A 30 4.65 7.29 -18.61
N VAL A 31 5.10 7.84 -19.75
CA VAL A 31 6.00 7.16 -20.70
C VAL A 31 7.35 6.84 -20.05
N GLU A 32 7.92 7.77 -19.27
CA GLU A 32 9.17 7.55 -18.54
C GLU A 32 9.00 6.60 -17.37
N LEU A 33 7.91 6.73 -16.61
CA LEU A 33 7.59 5.83 -15.50
C LEU A 33 7.37 4.38 -15.97
N ASN A 34 6.77 4.20 -17.15
CA ASN A 34 6.54 2.88 -17.74
C ASN A 34 7.86 2.12 -17.99
N LYS A 35 8.93 2.84 -18.38
CA LYS A 35 10.28 2.27 -18.57
C LYS A 35 10.87 1.72 -17.27
N ILE A 36 10.48 2.26 -16.12
CA ILE A 36 10.92 1.78 -14.80
C ILE A 36 10.06 0.60 -14.34
N ALA A 37 8.74 0.73 -14.48
CA ALA A 37 7.78 -0.30 -14.13
C ALA A 37 6.56 -0.27 -15.06
N LEU A 38 6.31 -1.38 -15.75
CA LEU A 38 5.12 -1.56 -16.59
C LEU A 38 3.81 -1.24 -15.86
N ARG A 39 3.73 -1.55 -14.55
CA ARG A 39 2.60 -1.23 -13.68
C ARG A 39 2.91 -0.04 -12.77
N TYR A 40 3.48 1.04 -13.32
CA TYR A 40 3.83 2.24 -12.56
C TYR A 40 2.62 2.80 -11.79
N ASN A 41 1.40 2.72 -12.34
CA ASN A 41 0.17 3.12 -11.65
C ASN A 41 0.00 2.45 -10.28
N ALA A 42 0.30 1.14 -10.18
CA ALA A 42 0.24 0.44 -8.91
C ALA A 42 1.30 0.93 -7.93
N ARG A 43 2.48 1.35 -8.43
CA ARG A 43 3.56 1.91 -7.61
C ARG A 43 3.21 3.32 -7.14
N ILE A 44 2.65 4.17 -8.00
CA ILE A 44 2.13 5.49 -7.62
C ILE A 44 1.05 5.34 -6.55
N GLN A 45 0.13 4.38 -6.69
CA GLN A 45 -0.88 4.11 -5.67
C GLN A 45 -0.27 3.69 -4.32
N GLU A 46 0.77 2.85 -4.34
CA GLU A 46 1.51 2.51 -3.12
C GLU A 46 2.19 3.72 -2.48
N LEU A 47 2.64 4.71 -3.28
CA LEU A 47 3.20 5.96 -2.77
C LEU A 47 2.14 6.82 -2.09
N TYR A 48 0.94 6.94 -2.67
CA TYR A 48 -0.17 7.63 -2.00
C TYR A 48 -0.53 6.99 -0.67
N VAL A 49 -0.64 5.65 -0.62
CA VAL A 49 -0.88 4.92 0.64
C VAL A 49 0.23 5.18 1.66
N ARG A 50 1.46 5.42 1.18
CA ARG A 50 2.62 5.75 2.01
C ARG A 50 2.70 7.21 2.43
N GLY A 51 1.73 8.04 2.05
CA GLY A 51 1.66 9.45 2.43
C GLY A 51 2.42 10.41 1.52
N TYR A 52 2.95 9.93 0.37
CA TYR A 52 3.52 10.82 -0.64
C TYR A 52 2.40 11.59 -1.33
N LYS A 53 2.61 12.89 -1.56
CA LYS A 53 1.71 13.71 -2.38
C LYS A 53 2.35 13.88 -3.75
N ILE A 54 1.67 13.37 -4.76
CA ILE A 54 2.09 13.45 -6.16
C ILE A 54 0.94 14.14 -6.91
N HIS A 55 1.26 15.24 -7.59
CA HIS A 55 0.33 15.90 -8.47
C HIS A 55 0.42 15.25 -9.86
N SER A 56 -0.72 15.07 -10.52
CA SER A 56 -0.78 14.58 -11.89
C SER A 56 -1.46 15.63 -12.77
N GLU A 57 -0.80 15.96 -13.87
CA GLU A 57 -1.29 16.88 -14.90
C GLU A 57 -1.40 16.13 -16.22
N GLU A 58 -2.56 16.18 -16.86
CA GLU A 58 -2.73 15.64 -18.21
C GLU A 58 -2.09 16.60 -19.23
N LEU A 59 -1.27 16.03 -20.10
CA LEU A 59 -0.73 16.67 -21.29
C LEU A 59 -1.42 16.09 -22.53
N ASP A 60 -1.17 16.72 -23.67
CA ASP A 60 -1.73 16.24 -24.94
C ASP A 60 -1.25 14.82 -25.31
N GLY A 61 -2.11 14.09 -26.02
CA GLY A 61 -1.78 12.77 -26.57
C GLY A 61 -1.79 11.62 -25.55
N GLY A 62 -2.50 11.77 -24.43
CA GLY A 62 -2.60 10.73 -23.39
C GLY A 62 -1.33 10.59 -22.55
N VAL A 63 -0.48 11.62 -22.56
CA VAL A 63 0.68 11.72 -21.68
C VAL A 63 0.24 12.35 -20.37
N THR A 64 0.61 11.76 -19.25
CA THR A 64 0.34 12.32 -17.92
C THR A 64 1.67 12.61 -17.24
N LYS A 65 1.85 13.84 -16.77
CA LYS A 65 3.03 14.27 -16.01
C LYS A 65 2.74 14.15 -14.52
N TYR A 66 3.68 13.57 -13.78
CA TYR A 66 3.62 13.36 -12.34
C TYR A 66 4.70 14.19 -11.65
N ILE A 67 4.31 15.01 -10.67
CA ILE A 67 5.20 15.91 -9.93
C ILE A 67 5.13 15.54 -8.45
N LEU A 68 6.27 15.30 -7.82
CA LEU A 68 6.33 15.10 -6.38
C LEU A 68 6.12 16.44 -5.67
N VAL A 69 5.03 16.55 -4.92
CA VAL A 69 4.66 17.78 -4.19
C VAL A 69 5.21 17.75 -2.77
N SER A 70 5.08 16.62 -2.08
CA SER A 70 5.63 16.46 -0.73
C SER A 70 5.86 15.00 -0.38
N GLU A 71 6.81 14.79 0.51
CA GLU A 71 7.12 13.50 1.10
C GLU A 71 6.51 13.37 2.50
N PRO A 72 6.17 12.16 2.94
CA PRO A 72 5.72 11.94 4.31
C PRO A 72 6.87 12.27 5.28
N THR A 73 6.56 13.04 6.32
CA THR A 73 7.53 13.37 7.38
C THR A 73 7.76 12.20 8.34
N GLU A 74 6.79 11.29 8.44
CA GLU A 74 6.88 10.09 9.25
C GLU A 74 7.08 8.85 8.36
N PRO A 75 7.89 7.87 8.80
CA PRO A 75 8.04 6.63 8.08
C PRO A 75 6.69 5.92 7.97
N PHE A 76 6.35 5.43 6.76
CA PHE A 76 5.13 4.68 6.55
C PHE A 76 5.07 3.48 7.49
N LYS A 77 4.12 3.50 8.42
CA LYS A 77 3.78 2.35 9.23
C LYS A 77 2.79 1.50 8.45
N LYS A 78 3.23 0.30 8.04
CA LYS A 78 2.31 -0.68 7.47
C LYS A 78 1.19 -0.92 8.48
N PRO A 79 -0.09 -0.90 8.07
CA PRO A 79 -1.18 -1.20 8.99
C PRO A 79 -0.93 -2.58 9.60
N ASP A 80 -1.16 -2.67 10.91
CA ASP A 80 -1.05 -3.92 11.66
C ASP A 80 -2.02 -4.94 11.04
N LYS A 81 -1.62 -6.22 10.96
CA LYS A 81 -2.50 -7.22 10.34
C LYS A 81 -3.76 -7.34 11.20
N ALA A 82 -4.91 -7.50 10.56
CA ALA A 82 -6.18 -7.70 11.27
C ALA A 82 -6.11 -8.83 12.31
N VAL A 83 -5.35 -9.90 12.04
CA VAL A 83 -5.12 -10.98 13.00
C VAL A 83 -4.29 -10.55 14.21
N ASP A 84 -3.27 -9.72 14.01
CA ASP A 84 -2.43 -9.22 15.11
C ASP A 84 -3.25 -8.27 16.00
N ILE A 85 -4.10 -7.44 15.38
CA ILE A 85 -5.06 -6.57 16.09
C ILE A 85 -6.06 -7.42 16.88
N LEU A 86 -6.67 -8.42 16.24
CA LEU A 86 -7.63 -9.33 16.89
C LEU A 86 -7.02 -10.04 18.10
N ILE A 87 -5.83 -10.65 17.94
CA ILE A 87 -5.15 -11.34 19.04
C ILE A 87 -4.82 -10.36 20.18
N GLY A 88 -4.25 -9.20 19.85
CA GLY A 88 -3.92 -8.18 20.84
C GLY A 88 -5.14 -7.66 21.60
N ASP A 89 -6.31 -7.62 20.96
CA ASP A 89 -7.56 -7.23 21.60
C ASP A 89 -8.18 -8.36 22.42
N ILE A 90 -8.09 -9.62 21.99
CA ILE A 90 -8.49 -10.78 22.80
C ILE A 90 -7.70 -10.81 24.11
N GLU A 91 -6.37 -10.64 24.05
CA GLU A 91 -5.53 -10.62 25.25
C GLU A 91 -5.88 -9.46 26.18
N ARG A 92 -6.05 -8.24 25.65
CA ARG A 92 -6.21 -7.02 26.47
C ARG A 92 -7.64 -6.75 26.93
N LYS A 93 -8.63 -7.03 26.09
CA LYS A 93 -10.05 -6.67 26.34
C LYS A 93 -10.87 -7.86 26.85
N TYR A 94 -10.46 -9.08 26.50
CA TYR A 94 -11.18 -10.31 26.80
C TYR A 94 -10.37 -11.27 27.69
N ASN A 95 -9.26 -10.81 28.29
CA ASN A 95 -8.38 -11.60 29.15
C ASN A 95 -7.96 -12.95 28.53
N GLY A 96 -7.65 -12.94 27.23
CA GLY A 96 -7.18 -14.10 26.49
C GLY A 96 -8.28 -15.09 26.08
N THR A 97 -9.55 -14.87 26.43
CA THR A 97 -10.66 -15.78 26.07
C THR A 97 -11.87 -15.02 25.56
N ILE A 98 -12.32 -15.34 24.35
CA ILE A 98 -13.52 -14.74 23.73
C ILE A 98 -14.52 -15.84 23.34
N SER A 99 -15.81 -15.63 23.59
CA SER A 99 -16.86 -16.53 23.13
C SER A 99 -17.14 -16.36 21.64
N ALA A 100 -17.79 -17.36 21.02
CA ALA A 100 -18.15 -17.31 19.60
C ALA A 100 -19.07 -16.12 19.27
N ARG A 101 -19.98 -15.75 20.18
CA ARG A 101 -20.88 -14.60 20.01
C ARG A 101 -20.10 -13.29 20.03
N GLU A 102 -19.27 -13.10 21.05
CA GLU A 102 -18.44 -11.89 21.19
C GLU A 102 -17.47 -11.72 20.02
N LEU A 103 -16.91 -12.83 19.52
CA LEU A 103 -16.04 -12.79 18.34
C LEU A 103 -16.79 -12.30 17.11
N ASN A 104 -18.01 -12.78 16.86
CA ASN A 104 -18.82 -12.33 15.72
C ASN A 104 -19.17 -10.84 15.83
N GLU A 105 -19.58 -10.37 17.01
CA GLU A 105 -19.88 -8.96 17.27
C GLU A 105 -18.65 -8.07 17.11
N TYR A 106 -17.48 -8.53 17.60
CA TYR A 106 -16.21 -7.84 17.43
C TYR A 106 -15.83 -7.70 15.96
N LEU A 107 -15.92 -8.78 15.19
CA LEU A 107 -15.57 -8.78 13.77
C LEU A 107 -16.43 -7.79 12.98
N ASP A 108 -17.74 -7.76 13.24
CA ASP A 108 -18.66 -6.82 12.59
C ASP A 108 -18.35 -5.36 12.97
N THR A 109 -18.16 -5.09 14.27
CA THR A 109 -17.85 -3.75 14.79
C THR A 109 -16.54 -3.19 14.24
N GLN A 110 -15.52 -4.04 14.06
CA GLN A 110 -14.21 -3.63 13.51
C GLN A 110 -14.17 -3.68 11.97
N GLY A 111 -15.25 -4.11 11.31
CA GLY A 111 -15.27 -4.28 9.86
C GLY A 111 -14.31 -5.37 9.36
N PHE A 112 -14.01 -6.37 10.19
CA PHE A 112 -13.14 -7.49 9.82
C PHE A 112 -13.96 -8.61 9.15
N THR A 113 -13.38 -9.25 8.14
CA THR A 113 -14.00 -10.38 7.45
C THR A 113 -13.07 -11.59 7.49
N VAL A 114 -13.61 -12.75 7.86
CA VAL A 114 -12.91 -14.04 7.79
C VAL A 114 -13.13 -14.65 6.41
N ARG A 115 -12.05 -15.02 5.72
CA ARG A 115 -12.11 -15.68 4.40
C ARG A 115 -11.21 -16.90 4.38
N ARG A 116 -11.58 -17.92 3.60
CA ARG A 116 -10.70 -19.06 3.31
C ARG A 116 -9.48 -18.61 2.51
N LYS A 117 -8.34 -19.23 2.79
CA LYS A 117 -7.13 -19.03 1.98
C LYS A 117 -7.36 -19.61 0.58
N ILE A 118 -6.85 -18.93 -0.45
CA ILE A 118 -6.92 -19.42 -1.83
C ILE A 118 -6.24 -20.79 -1.91
N GLY A 119 -6.90 -21.77 -2.51
CA GLY A 119 -6.41 -23.15 -2.65
C GLY A 119 -6.67 -24.05 -1.43
N SER A 120 -7.31 -23.52 -0.38
CA SER A 120 -7.82 -24.31 0.75
C SER A 120 -9.22 -24.85 0.42
N TYR A 121 -9.30 -25.82 -0.46
CA TYR A 121 -10.50 -26.63 -0.66
C TYR A 121 -10.24 -27.98 -0.01
N CYS A 122 -11.09 -28.34 0.96
CA CYS A 122 -11.17 -29.71 1.48
C CYS A 122 -11.77 -30.63 0.42
#